data_AF-A0A962IRU6-F1
#
_entry.id   AF-A0A962IRU6-F1
#
_cell.length_a   1.000
_cell.length_b   1.000
_cell.length_c   1.000
_cell.angle_alpha   90.00
_cell.angle_beta   90.00
_cell.angle_gamma   90.00
#
_symmetry.space_group_name_H-M   'P 1'
#
loop_
_entity.id
_entity.type
_entity.pdbx_description
1 polymer ?
#
loop_
_entity_poly.entity_id
_entity_poly.type
_entity_poly.pdbx_seq_one_letter_code
_entity_poly.pdbx_strand_id
1 'polypeptide(L)' 'MSSLPQIQVEQLNKVFRIAVRQPGFRGAVRGLFSRQYNEVSALNDISFSINRGELVGYIGPNGA' A
#
# COMPACT_ATOMS: atom_id res chain seq x y z
N MET A 1 31.83 -1.13 16.84
CA MET A 1 31.15 -1.12 15.54
C MET A 1 29.68 -1.34 15.82
N SER A 2 28.84 -0.35 15.55
CA SER A 2 27.38 -0.50 15.61
C SER A 2 26.98 -1.59 14.60
N SER A 3 26.29 -2.62 15.05
CA SER A 3 25.75 -3.63 14.13
C SER A 3 24.76 -2.96 13.17
N LEU A 4 24.81 -3.32 11.89
CA LEU A 4 23.77 -2.92 10.94
C LEU A 4 22.40 -3.38 11.45
N PRO A 5 21.33 -2.59 11.23
CA PRO A 5 19.99 -3.00 11.60
C PRO A 5 19.64 -4.31 10.90
N GLN A 6 18.88 -5.17 11.59
CA GLN A 6 18.44 -6.45 11.03
C GLN A 6 17.34 -6.24 9.98
N ILE A 7 16.53 -5.19 10.14
CA ILE A 7 15.52 -4.74 9.18
C ILE A 7 15.74 -3.25 8.95
N GLN A 8 15.82 -2.83 7.69
CA GLN A 8 15.89 -1.43 7.27
C GLN A 8 14.79 -1.21 6.23
N VAL A 9 13.97 -0.19 6.45
CA VAL A 9 12.90 0.23 5.54
C VAL A 9 13.08 1.71 5.26
N GLU A 10 13.12 2.06 3.97
CA GLU A 10 13.31 3.43 3.51
C GLU A 10 12.24 3.74 2.47
N GLN A 11 11.50 4.83 2.71
CA GLN A 11 10.53 5.42 1.79
C GLN A 11 9.56 4.39 1.18
N LEU A 12 9.09 3.45 2.01
CA LEU A 12 8.21 2.39 1.56
C LEU A 12 6.83 2.95 1.26
N ASN A 13 6.43 2.77 0.01
CA ASN A 13 5.14 3.20 -0.53
C ASN A 13 4.39 2.00 -1.08
N LYS A 14 3.08 1.93 -0.83
CA LYS A 14 2.20 0.91 -1.38
C LYS A 14 0.87 1.52 -1.80
N VAL A 15 0.58 1.44 -3.09
CA VAL A 15 -0.70 1.87 -3.67
C VAL A 15 -1.43 0.67 -4.26
N PHE A 16 -2.72 0.55 -3.95
CA PHE A 16 -3.64 -0.39 -4.59
C PHE A 16 -4.49 0.33 -5.62
N ARG A 17 -4.73 -0.32 -6.76
CA ARG A 17 -5.59 0.21 -7.84
C ARG A 17 -6.89 -0.58 -7.86
N ILE A 18 -7.98 0.07 -7.49
CA ILE A 18 -9.32 -0.53 -7.41
C ILE A 18 -10.10 -0.16 -8.66
N ALA A 19 -10.51 -1.17 -9.43
CA ALA A 19 -11.29 -0.94 -10.64
C ALA A 19 -12.67 -0.35 -10.31
N VAL A 20 -13.00 0.79 -10.93
CA VAL A 20 -14.31 1.43 -10.82
C VAL A 20 -15.29 0.71 -11.76
N ARG A 21 -16.41 0.21 -11.21
CA ARG A 21 -17.47 -0.39 -12.01
C ARG A 21 -18.45 0.69 -12.44
N GLN A 22 -18.61 0.87 -13.75
CA GLN A 22 -19.66 1.71 -14.29
C GLN A 22 -20.94 0.88 -14.52
N PRO A 23 -22.11 1.34 -14.04
CA PRO A 23 -23.35 0.61 -14.20
C PRO A 23 -23.86 0.62 -15.66
N GLY A 24 -24.65 -0.41 -16.00
CA GLY A 24 -25.35 -0.53 -17.28
C GLY A 24 -24.52 -1.14 -18.42
N PHE A 25 -25.20 -1.53 -19.50
CA PHE A 25 -24.59 -2.19 -20.66
C PHE A 25 -23.53 -1.31 -21.36
N ARG A 26 -23.80 -0.01 -21.51
CA ARG A 26 -22.82 0.96 -22.03
C ARG A 26 -21.58 1.07 -21.13
N GLY A 27 -21.76 1.01 -19.81
CA GLY A 27 -20.66 0.98 -18.83
C GLY A 27 -19.82 -0.29 -18.94
N ALA A 28 -20.45 -1.44 -19.19
CA ALA A 28 -19.77 -2.72 -19.40
C ALA A 28 -18.92 -2.71 -20.67
N VAL A 29 -19.48 -2.26 -21.80
CA VAL A 29 -18.73 -2.14 -23.07
C VAL A 29 -17.57 -1.15 -22.91
N ARG A 30 -17.81 0.03 -22.32
CA ARG A 30 -16.75 1.02 -22.05
C ARG A 30 -15.65 0.45 -21.13
N GLY A 31 -16.02 -0.36 -20.14
CA GLY A 31 -15.08 -1.00 -19.21
C GLY A 31 -14.16 -2.05 -19.86
N LEU A 32 -14.54 -2.62 -21.01
CA LEU A 32 -13.68 -3.51 -21.80
C LEU A 32 -12.60 -2.74 -22.58
N PHE A 33 -12.88 -1.51 -23.00
CA PHE A 33 -11.96 -0.70 -23.81
C PHE A 33 -11.14 0.31 -22.98
N SER A 34 -11.69 0.84 -21.88
CA SER A 34 -11.02 1.83 -21.02
C SER A 34 -11.49 1.66 -19.57
N ARG A 35 -10.75 0.85 -18.81
CA ARG A 35 -11.04 0.60 -17.41
C ARG A 35 -10.53 1.74 -16.52
N GLN A 36 -11.43 2.33 -15.74
CA GLN A 36 -11.09 3.35 -14.75
C GLN A 36 -10.68 2.70 -13.43
N TYR A 37 -9.71 3.29 -12.76
CA TYR A 37 -9.20 2.83 -11.46
C TYR A 37 -9.15 3.99 -10.47
N ASN A 38 -9.52 3.71 -9.23
CA ASN A 38 -9.22 4.56 -8.10
C ASN A 38 -7.94 4.04 -7.42
N GLU A 39 -7.10 4.95 -6.97
CA GLU A 39 -5.90 4.62 -6.23
C GLU A 39 -6.14 4.77 -4.73
N VAL A 40 -5.71 3.78 -3.97
CA VAL A 40 -5.76 3.79 -2.51
C VAL A 40 -4.33 3.60 -2.00
N SER A 41 -3.80 4.63 -1.34
CA SER A 41 -2.50 4.55 -0.68
C SER A 41 -2.65 3.76 0.62
N ALA A 42 -2.02 2.59 0.69
CA ALA A 42 -1.99 1.73 1.87
C ALA A 42 -0.74 1.93 2.72
N LEU A 43 0.38 2.33 2.10
CA LEU A 43 1.57 2.77 2.81
C LEU A 43 2.08 4.02 2.12
N ASN A 44 2.39 5.06 2.89
CA ASN A 44 2.85 6.34 2.38
C ASN A 44 4.14 6.74 3.10
N ASP A 45 5.25 6.67 2.37
CA ASP A 45 6.59 7.10 2.80
C ASP A 45 7.05 6.57 4.16
N ILE A 46 6.90 5.26 4.37
CA ILE A 46 7.25 4.63 5.65
C ILE A 46 8.76 4.36 5.71
N SER A 47 9.44 4.88 6.74
CA SER A 47 10.86 4.66 6.99
C SER A 47 11.12 4.29 8.45
N PHE A 48 11.80 3.16 8.69
CA PHE A 48 12.18 2.72 10.04
C PHE A 48 13.28 1.64 9.97
N SER A 49 13.90 1.37 11.12
CA SER A 49 14.90 0.31 11.29
C SER A 49 14.57 -0.54 12.51
N ILE A 50 14.84 -1.84 12.47
CA ILE A 50 14.70 -2.76 13.61
C ILE A 50 16.03 -3.47 13.84
N ASN A 51 16.53 -3.40 15.07
CA ASN A 51 17.79 -4.00 15.47
C ASN A 51 17.61 -5.49 15.83
N ARG A 52 18.73 -6.22 15.88
CA ARG A 52 18.71 -7.62 16.29
C ARG A 52 18.23 -7.75 17.74
N GLY A 53 17.17 -8.54 17.93
CA GLY A 53 16.57 -8.79 19.25
C GLY A 53 15.59 -7.72 19.72
N GLU A 54 15.33 -6.69 18.90
CA GLU A 54 14.35 -5.65 19.20
C GLU A 54 12.92 -6.18 19.02
N LEU A 55 12.09 -6.02 20.06
CA LEU A 55 10.67 -6.37 20.03
C LEU A 55 9.86 -5.14 19.60
N VAL A 56 9.20 -5.24 18.44
CA VAL A 56 8.40 -4.14 17.87
C VAL A 56 6.95 -4.59 17.70
N GLY A 57 6.02 -3.76 18.16
CA GLY A 57 4.58 -3.90 17.91
C GLY A 57 4.09 -2.80 16.99
N TYR A 58 3.33 -3.17 15.96
CA TYR A 58 2.60 -2.22 15.13
C TYR A 58 1.14 -2.14 15.60
N ILE A 59 0.61 -0.93 15.74
CA ILE A 59 -0.76 -0.68 16.20
C ILE A 59 -1.40 0.42 15.35
N GLY A 60 -2.67 0.23 15.02
CA GLY A 60 -3.46 1.20 14.27
C GLY A 60 -4.94 0.79 14.23
N PRO A 61 -5.84 1.72 13.93
CA PRO A 61 -7.24 1.39 13.65
C PRO A 61 -7.36 0.53 12.39
N ASN A 62 -8.50 -0.14 12.21
CA ASN A 62 -8.75 -0.93 11.00
C ASN A 62 -8.68 -0.05 9.74
N GLY A 63 -7.81 -0.43 8.81
CA GLY A 63 -7.61 0.30 7.55
C GLY A 63 -6.55 1.40 7.59
N ALA A 64 -5.73 1.46 8.65
CA ALA A 64 -4.51 2.28 8.72
C ALA A 64 -3.36 1.74 7.85
#